data_AF-A0A7X6VPG8-F1
#
_entry.id   AF-A0A7X6VPG8-F1
#
_cell.length_a   1.000
_cell.length_b   1.000
_cell.length_c   1.000
_cell.angle_alpha   90.00
_cell.angle_beta   90.00
_cell.angle_gamma   90.00
#
_symmetry.space_group_name_H-M   'P 1'
#
loop_
_entity.id
_entity.type
_entity.pdbx_description
1 polymer ?
#
loop_
_entity_poly.entity_id
_entity_poly.type
_entity_poly.pdbx_seq_one_letter_code
_entity_poly.pdbx_strand_id
1 'polypeptide(L)'
;WIFRDQAWLLRDLTAVMETKSLSSLVLYAILLFLAMLAIFDTQVLSIFRRRKEIGTLITLGMTRLQVIRLFTLEGMLHGVLAVALALVVGFPLLSFIAERGIHIPALVEGYGMAIADRLFPVYSLGLVFTMGMIVMITVTIVSWLPTRTIARLKPTEALQGKIS
;
A
#
# COMPACT_ATOMS: atom_id res chain seq x y z
N TRP A 1 40.69 -33.57 9.49
CA TRP A 1 39.40 -32.93 9.16
C TRP A 1 39.15 -31.82 10.15
N ILE A 2 39.06 -30.57 9.71
CA ILE A 2 38.71 -29.44 10.59
C ILE A 2 37.20 -29.47 10.70
N PHE A 3 36.66 -29.90 11.85
CA PHE A 3 35.23 -29.82 12.12
C PHE A 3 34.84 -28.34 12.15
N ARG A 4 34.11 -27.91 11.11
CA ARG A 4 33.52 -26.58 11.08
C ARG A 4 32.08 -26.70 11.52
N ASP A 5 31.76 -25.94 12.56
CA ASP A 5 30.43 -25.92 13.16
C ASP A 5 29.38 -25.42 12.15
N GLN A 6 28.14 -25.83 12.34
CA GLN A 6 27.03 -25.51 11.42
C GLN A 6 26.80 -24.00 11.31
N ALA A 7 27.08 -23.25 12.38
CA ALA A 7 27.06 -21.79 12.37
C ALA A 7 28.11 -21.18 11.42
N TRP A 8 29.26 -21.83 11.23
CA TRP A 8 30.29 -21.35 10.31
C TRP A 8 29.91 -21.60 8.84
N LEU A 9 29.30 -22.74 8.54
CA LEU A 9 28.85 -23.09 7.19
C LEU A 9 27.65 -22.24 6.72
N LEU A 10 26.82 -21.79 7.65
CA LEU A 10 25.65 -20.96 7.37
C LEU A 10 25.90 -19.46 7.48
N ARG A 11 27.07 -19.02 7.97
CA ARG A 11 27.38 -17.61 8.25
C ARG A 11 27.17 -16.71 7.04
N ASP A 12 27.59 -17.16 5.86
CA ASP A 12 27.45 -16.40 4.62
C ASP A 12 25.99 -16.34 4.16
N LEU A 13 25.21 -17.41 4.36
CA LEU A 13 23.78 -17.44 4.09
C LEU A 13 23.00 -16.54 5.05
N THR A 14 23.32 -16.57 6.34
CA THR A 14 22.67 -15.71 7.34
C THR A 14 23.00 -14.24 7.10
N ALA A 15 24.24 -13.91 6.73
CA ALA A 15 24.64 -12.53 6.41
C ALA A 15 23.94 -11.99 5.15
N VAL A 16 23.76 -12.82 4.11
CA VAL A 16 22.98 -12.46 2.92
C VAL A 16 21.49 -12.32 3.24
N MET A 17 20.93 -13.17 4.09
CA MET A 17 19.53 -13.07 4.53
C MET A 17 19.27 -11.82 5.35
N GLU A 18 20.14 -11.47 6.29
CA GLU A 18 20.05 -10.25 7.10
C GLU A 18 20.13 -8.99 6.21
N THR A 19 21.10 -8.94 5.30
CA THR A 19 21.27 -7.80 4.38
C THR A 19 20.09 -7.66 3.40
N LYS A 20 19.57 -8.79 2.89
CA LYS A 20 18.39 -8.81 2.00
C LYS A 20 17.13 -8.31 2.70
N SER A 21 16.95 -8.67 3.99
CA SER A 21 15.75 -8.30 4.75
C SER A 21 15.64 -6.79 4.97
N LEU A 22 16.75 -6.11 5.30
CA LEU A 22 16.80 -4.66 5.49
C LEU A 22 16.52 -3.90 4.19
N SER A 23 17.23 -4.23 3.10
CA SER A 23 17.02 -3.58 1.80
C SER A 23 15.60 -3.78 1.27
N SER A 24 15.04 -4.98 1.44
CA SER A 24 13.66 -5.26 1.04
C SER A 24 12.64 -4.49 1.88
N LEU A 25 12.87 -4.33 3.18
CA LEU A 25 11.99 -3.60 4.08
C LEU A 25 11.96 -2.10 3.73
N VAL A 26 13.14 -1.51 3.44
CA VAL A 26 13.24 -0.11 3.01
C VAL A 26 12.50 0.11 1.69
N LEU A 27 12.73 -0.74 0.68
CA LEU A 27 12.00 -0.68 -0.59
C LEU A 27 10.49 -0.82 -0.39
N TYR A 28 10.06 -1.78 0.42
CA TYR A 28 8.65 -1.97 0.74
C TYR A 28 8.03 -0.73 1.38
N ALA A 29 8.71 -0.12 2.36
CA ALA A 29 8.26 1.11 3.00
C ALA A 29 8.12 2.27 2.00
N ILE A 30 9.07 2.44 1.09
CA ILE A 30 9.03 3.50 0.06
C ILE A 30 7.87 3.27 -0.91
N LEU A 31 7.69 2.05 -1.40
CA LEU A 31 6.59 1.72 -2.32
C LEU A 31 5.22 1.90 -1.66
N LEU A 32 5.08 1.46 -0.39
CA LEU A 32 3.87 1.67 0.38
C LEU A 32 3.60 3.17 0.58
N PHE A 33 4.63 3.96 0.88
CA PHE A 33 4.52 5.40 1.03
C PHE A 33 4.09 6.10 -0.27
N LEU A 34 4.67 5.71 -1.41
CA LEU A 34 4.28 6.25 -2.70
C LEU A 34 2.83 5.93 -3.05
N ALA A 35 2.38 4.70 -2.78
CA ALA A 35 0.99 4.30 -2.94
C ALA A 35 0.05 5.13 -2.04
N MET A 36 0.45 5.36 -0.79
CA MET A 36 -0.29 6.23 0.13
C MET A 36 -0.43 7.65 -0.39
N LEU A 37 0.64 8.25 -0.91
CA LEU A 37 0.60 9.59 -1.48
C LEU A 37 -0.32 9.66 -2.70
N ALA A 38 -0.24 8.70 -3.61
CA ALA A 38 -1.12 8.65 -4.79
C ALA A 38 -2.60 8.56 -4.39
N ILE A 39 -2.92 7.75 -3.38
CA ILE A 39 -4.28 7.66 -2.83
C ILE A 39 -4.66 8.98 -2.16
N PHE A 40 -3.77 9.58 -1.38
CA PHE A 40 -4.02 10.83 -0.69
C PHE A 40 -4.37 11.95 -1.67
N ASP A 41 -3.54 12.16 -2.70
CA ASP A 41 -3.72 13.23 -3.68
C ASP A 41 -5.05 13.08 -4.44
N THR A 42 -5.38 11.85 -4.84
CA THR A 42 -6.64 11.56 -5.53
C THR A 42 -7.86 11.78 -4.64
N GLN A 43 -7.80 11.36 -3.37
CA GLN A 43 -8.87 11.55 -2.39
C GLN A 43 -9.09 13.04 -2.08
N VAL A 44 -8.00 13.78 -1.84
CA VAL A 44 -8.05 15.23 -1.62
C VAL A 44 -8.72 15.90 -2.82
N LEU A 45 -8.24 15.65 -4.03
CA LEU A 45 -8.79 16.25 -5.25
C LEU A 45 -10.29 15.93 -5.42
N SER A 46 -10.70 14.69 -5.15
CA SER A 46 -12.11 14.27 -5.21
C SER A 46 -12.98 15.06 -4.24
N ILE A 47 -12.56 15.22 -2.99
CA ILE A 47 -13.32 15.98 -1.97
C ILE A 47 -13.37 17.47 -2.34
N PHE A 48 -12.27 18.04 -2.85
CA PHE A 48 -12.24 19.43 -3.32
C PHE A 48 -13.27 19.68 -4.44
N ARG A 49 -13.38 18.76 -5.41
CA ARG A 49 -14.39 18.86 -6.49
C ARG A 49 -15.82 18.79 -5.97
N ARG A 50 -16.05 18.09 -4.86
CA ARG A 50 -17.38 17.88 -4.23
C ARG A 50 -17.71 18.85 -3.10
N ARG A 51 -16.94 19.92 -2.95
CA ARG A 51 -17.18 20.95 -1.90
C ARG A 51 -18.58 21.57 -1.99
N LYS A 52 -19.11 21.79 -3.20
CA LYS A 52 -20.47 22.32 -3.39
C LYS A 52 -21.54 21.37 -2.84
N GLU A 53 -21.43 20.07 -3.15
CA GLU A 53 -22.33 19.03 -2.64
C GLU A 53 -22.31 18.97 -1.10
N ILE A 54 -21.11 19.01 -0.51
CA ILE A 54 -20.93 19.05 0.95
C ILE A 54 -21.65 20.26 1.56
N GLY A 55 -21.50 21.44 0.93
CA GLY A 55 -22.21 22.65 1.36
C GLY A 55 -23.72 22.48 1.32
N THR A 56 -24.27 21.93 0.23
CA THR A 56 -25.70 21.66 0.09
C THR A 56 -26.21 20.70 1.16
N LEU A 57 -25.50 19.60 1.44
CA LEU A 57 -25.88 18.65 2.48
C LEU A 57 -25.93 19.28 3.87
N ILE A 58 -24.95 20.11 4.21
CA ILE A 58 -24.94 20.84 5.49
C ILE A 58 -26.11 21.83 5.56
N THR A 59 -26.44 22.52 4.47
CA THR A 59 -27.59 23.44 4.43
C THR A 59 -28.94 22.74 4.56
N LEU A 60 -29.03 21.49 4.12
CA LEU A 60 -30.20 20.62 4.30
C LEU A 60 -30.30 20.04 5.73
N GLY A 61 -29.40 20.42 6.64
CA GLY A 61 -29.44 20.03 8.06
C GLY A 61 -28.54 18.85 8.41
N MET A 62 -27.72 18.35 7.49
CA MET A 62 -26.79 17.26 7.78
C MET A 62 -25.64 17.76 8.68
N THR A 63 -25.39 17.05 9.79
CA THR A 63 -24.31 17.39 10.71
C THR A 63 -22.94 17.12 10.07
N ARG A 64 -21.90 17.84 10.51
CA ARG A 64 -20.52 17.63 10.03
C ARG A 64 -20.05 16.19 10.19
N LEU A 65 -20.47 15.51 11.26
CA LEU A 65 -20.11 14.12 11.51
C LEU A 65 -20.78 13.16 10.51
N GLN A 66 -22.04 13.42 10.14
CA GLN A 66 -22.75 12.63 9.13
C GLN A 66 -22.08 12.77 7.76
N VAL A 67 -21.67 13.98 7.38
CA VAL A 67 -20.91 14.21 6.15
C VAL A 67 -19.58 13.45 6.19
N ILE A 68 -18.80 13.59 7.27
CA ILE A 68 -17.53 12.86 7.39
C ILE A 68 -17.72 11.35 7.24
N ARG A 69 -18.75 10.78 7.90
CA ARG A 69 -19.06 9.34 7.81
C ARG A 69 -19.44 8.92 6.40
N LEU A 70 -20.26 9.71 5.70
CA LEU A 70 -20.68 9.42 4.32
C LEU A 70 -19.47 9.31 3.39
N PHE A 71 -18.61 10.33 3.40
CA PHE A 71 -17.43 10.36 2.52
C PHE A 71 -16.37 9.33 2.93
N THR A 72 -16.25 9.03 4.23
CA THR A 72 -15.37 7.94 4.69
C THR A 72 -15.88 6.57 4.20
N LEU A 73 -17.19 6.34 4.24
CA LEU A 73 -17.80 5.11 3.73
C LEU A 73 -17.59 4.95 2.21
N GLU A 74 -17.73 6.04 1.46
CA GLU A 74 -17.44 6.06 0.03
C GLU A 74 -15.96 5.72 -0.25
N GLY A 75 -15.04 6.29 0.52
CA GLY A 75 -13.62 5.95 0.48
C GLY A 75 -13.32 4.47 0.82
N MET A 76 -14.00 3.92 1.83
CA MET A 76 -13.92 2.49 2.16
C MET A 76 -14.41 1.61 1.00
N LEU A 77 -15.49 2.00 0.33
CA LEU A 77 -16.01 1.28 -0.84
C LEU A 77 -14.98 1.25 -1.97
N HIS A 78 -14.31 2.38 -2.22
CA HIS A 78 -13.20 2.41 -3.17
C HIS A 78 -12.04 1.50 -2.75
N GLY A 79 -11.72 1.42 -1.46
CA GLY A 79 -10.73 0.48 -0.93
C GLY A 79 -11.08 -0.98 -1.18
N VAL A 80 -12.35 -1.36 -0.95
CA VAL A 80 -12.85 -2.71 -1.25
C VAL A 80 -12.74 -3.03 -2.74
N LEU A 81 -13.15 -2.10 -3.61
CA LEU A 81 -13.02 -2.27 -5.06
C LEU A 81 -11.56 -2.38 -5.50
N ALA A 82 -10.66 -1.60 -4.90
CA ALA A 82 -9.23 -1.67 -5.18
C ALA A 82 -8.63 -3.04 -4.80
N VAL A 83 -8.98 -3.58 -3.63
CA VAL A 83 -8.55 -4.92 -3.21
C VAL A 83 -9.11 -6.00 -4.13
N ALA A 84 -10.39 -5.91 -4.50
CA ALA A 84 -10.99 -6.86 -5.43
C ALA A 84 -10.27 -6.85 -6.79
N LEU A 85 -10.01 -5.66 -7.35
CA LEU A 85 -9.25 -5.52 -8.60
C LEU A 85 -7.81 -6.02 -8.47
N ALA A 86 -7.15 -5.74 -7.34
CA ALA A 86 -5.80 -6.22 -7.06
C ALA A 86 -5.75 -7.76 -6.99
N LEU A 87 -6.77 -8.42 -6.46
CA LEU A 87 -6.86 -9.88 -6.46
C LEU A 87 -7.09 -10.43 -7.87
N VAL A 88 -8.03 -9.84 -8.62
CA VAL A 88 -8.37 -10.29 -9.98
C VAL A 88 -7.18 -10.15 -10.93
N VAL A 89 -6.43 -9.07 -10.85
CA VAL A 89 -5.27 -8.82 -11.72
C VAL A 89 -3.98 -9.41 -11.15
N GLY A 90 -3.80 -9.33 -9.83
CA GLY A 90 -2.61 -9.79 -9.14
C GLY A 90 -2.50 -11.31 -9.08
N PHE A 91 -3.59 -12.05 -8.86
CA PHE A 91 -3.51 -13.51 -8.76
C PHE A 91 -3.00 -14.18 -10.05
N PRO A 92 -3.49 -13.84 -11.27
CA PRO A 92 -2.92 -14.35 -12.52
C PRO A 92 -1.45 -13.94 -12.73
N LEU A 93 -1.09 -12.71 -12.35
CA LEU A 93 0.28 -12.23 -12.49
C LEU A 93 1.24 -12.98 -11.55
N LEU A 94 0.84 -13.17 -10.29
CA LEU A 94 1.64 -13.86 -9.29
C LEU A 94 1.79 -15.35 -9.61
N SER A 95 0.72 -16.00 -10.09
CA SER A 95 0.79 -17.40 -10.54
C SER A 95 1.70 -17.56 -11.76
N PHE A 96 1.61 -16.67 -12.74
CA PHE A 96 2.51 -16.65 -13.89
C PHE A 96 3.99 -16.53 -13.50
N ILE A 97 4.30 -15.63 -12.55
CA ILE A 97 5.67 -15.44 -12.04
C ILE A 97 6.10 -16.66 -11.20
N ALA A 98 5.20 -17.22 -10.39
CA ALA A 98 5.48 -18.40 -9.58
C ALA A 98 5.78 -19.64 -10.42
N GLU A 99 5.16 -19.81 -11.59
CA GLU A 99 5.42 -20.95 -12.48
C GLU A 99 6.73 -20.78 -13.28
N ARG A 100 7.00 -19.58 -13.80
CA ARG A 100 8.19 -19.35 -14.65
C ARG A 100 9.48 -19.11 -13.86
N GLY A 101 9.33 -18.67 -12.61
CA GLY A 101 10.43 -18.25 -11.75
C GLY A 101 11.00 -16.90 -12.17
N ILE A 102 11.64 -16.22 -11.22
CA ILE A 102 12.36 -14.97 -11.47
C ILE A 102 13.82 -15.31 -11.71
N HIS A 103 14.37 -14.89 -12.85
CA HIS A 103 15.78 -15.04 -13.16
C HIS A 103 16.63 -14.19 -12.22
N ILE A 104 17.61 -14.82 -11.57
CA ILE A 104 18.58 -14.09 -10.74
C ILE A 104 19.67 -13.54 -11.66
N PRO A 105 19.95 -12.22 -11.66
CA PRO A 105 21.03 -11.66 -12.45
C PRO A 105 22.38 -12.29 -12.06
N ALA A 106 23.23 -12.57 -13.05
CA ALA A 106 24.57 -13.18 -12.90
C ALA A 106 25.53 -12.43 -11.96
N LEU A 107 25.15 -11.25 -11.45
CA LEU A 107 25.89 -10.52 -10.42
C LEU A 107 26.06 -11.34 -9.12
N VAL A 108 25.19 -12.33 -8.87
CA VAL A 108 25.26 -13.22 -7.70
C VAL A 108 26.32 -14.33 -7.86
N GLU A 109 26.66 -14.72 -9.09
CA GLU A 109 27.71 -15.73 -9.35
C GLU A 109 29.10 -15.25 -8.87
N GLY A 110 29.33 -13.93 -8.87
CA GLY A 110 30.57 -13.31 -8.37
C GLY A 110 30.80 -13.44 -6.86
N TYR A 111 29.78 -13.83 -6.09
CA TYR A 111 29.87 -14.01 -4.63
C TYR A 111 30.25 -15.44 -4.20
N GLY A 112 30.58 -16.34 -5.15
CA GLY A 112 31.05 -17.70 -4.86
C GLY A 112 30.00 -18.61 -4.19
N MET A 113 28.73 -18.21 -4.23
CA MET A 113 27.62 -18.91 -3.61
C MET A 113 26.81 -19.64 -4.69
N ALA A 114 26.72 -20.97 -4.59
CA ALA A 114 25.92 -21.78 -5.50
C ALA A 114 24.42 -21.59 -5.21
N ILE A 115 23.86 -20.50 -5.73
CA ILE A 115 22.42 -20.22 -5.69
C ILE A 115 21.81 -20.69 -7.02
N ALA A 116 20.63 -21.30 -6.97
CA ALA A 116 19.91 -21.72 -8.17
C ALA A 116 19.57 -20.52 -9.09
N ASP A 117 19.70 -20.71 -10.41
CA ASP A 117 19.49 -19.67 -11.45
C ASP A 117 18.09 -19.02 -11.45
N ARG A 118 17.11 -19.66 -10.80
CA ARG A 118 15.72 -19.21 -10.75
C ARG A 118 15.18 -19.23 -9.34
N LEU A 119 14.53 -18.13 -8.96
CA LEU A 119 13.83 -17.98 -7.70
C LEU A 119 12.33 -18.21 -7.92
N PHE A 120 11.77 -19.21 -7.23
CA PHE A 120 10.34 -19.50 -7.24
C PHE A 120 9.69 -18.88 -6.00
N PRO A 121 8.99 -17.74 -6.12
CA PRO A 121 8.36 -17.12 -4.97
C PRO A 121 7.19 -17.97 -4.47
N VAL A 122 7.23 -18.32 -3.18
CA VAL A 122 6.13 -19.03 -2.51
C VAL A 122 5.18 -18.00 -1.92
N TYR A 123 4.00 -17.87 -2.51
CA TYR A 123 2.94 -17.01 -2.00
C TYR A 123 2.00 -17.83 -1.12
N SER A 124 2.08 -17.66 0.20
CA SER A 124 1.11 -18.26 1.11
C SER A 124 -0.18 -17.44 1.15
N LEU A 125 -1.32 -18.09 1.36
CA LEU A 125 -2.60 -17.40 1.57
C LEU A 125 -2.50 -16.37 2.72
N GLY A 126 -1.73 -16.71 3.75
CA GLY A 126 -1.49 -15.82 4.89
C GLY A 126 -0.82 -14.51 4.50
N LEU A 127 0.18 -14.54 3.60
CA LEU A 127 0.85 -13.33 3.11
C LEU A 127 -0.11 -12.44 2.30
N VAL A 128 -0.88 -13.03 1.38
CA VAL A 128 -1.84 -12.27 0.57
C VAL A 128 -2.88 -11.60 1.47
N PHE A 129 -3.36 -12.32 2.48
CA PHE A 129 -4.32 -11.79 3.44
C PHE A 129 -3.74 -10.64 4.28
N THR A 130 -2.53 -10.80 4.83
CA THR A 130 -1.90 -9.74 5.65
C THR A 130 -1.59 -8.50 4.82
N MET A 131 -1.08 -8.64 3.59
CA MET A 131 -0.88 -7.51 2.68
C MET A 131 -2.20 -6.81 2.36
N GLY A 132 -3.26 -7.57 2.06
CA GLY A 132 -4.59 -7.00 1.81
C GLY A 132 -5.11 -6.21 3.01
N MET A 133 -4.90 -6.72 4.22
CA MET A 133 -5.28 -6.06 5.48
C MET A 133 -4.51 -4.75 5.69
N ILE A 134 -3.19 -4.77 5.49
CA ILE A 134 -2.34 -3.56 5.58
C ILE A 134 -2.83 -2.49 4.62
N VAL A 135 -3.02 -2.85 3.34
CA VAL A 135 -3.50 -1.91 2.32
C VAL A 135 -4.88 -1.36 2.68
N MET A 136 -5.80 -2.20 3.17
CA MET A 136 -7.14 -1.75 3.58
C MET A 136 -7.09 -0.76 4.73
N ILE A 137 -6.29 -1.04 5.77
CA ILE A 137 -6.07 -0.13 6.90
C ILE A 137 -5.50 1.20 6.40
N THR A 138 -4.48 1.12 5.56
CA THR A 138 -3.81 2.29 4.99
C THR A 138 -4.76 3.16 4.18
N VAL A 139 -5.54 2.58 3.26
CA VAL A 139 -6.54 3.31 2.46
C VAL A 139 -7.57 3.98 3.36
N THR A 140 -8.03 3.28 4.40
CA THR A 140 -9.02 3.80 5.35
C THR A 140 -8.47 5.02 6.12
N ILE A 141 -7.24 4.94 6.62
CA ILE A 141 -6.58 6.05 7.32
C ILE A 141 -6.40 7.25 6.38
N VAL A 142 -5.90 7.00 5.17
CA VAL A 142 -5.65 8.03 4.16
C VAL A 142 -6.94 8.71 3.72
N SER A 143 -8.04 7.98 3.58
CA SER A 143 -9.35 8.55 3.20
C SER A 143 -9.99 9.40 4.31
N TRP A 144 -9.76 9.03 5.57
CA TRP A 144 -10.30 9.78 6.71
C TRP A 144 -9.62 11.14 6.93
N LEU A 145 -8.30 11.21 6.71
CA LEU A 145 -7.47 12.41 6.90
C LEU A 145 -8.00 13.68 6.21
N PRO A 146 -8.21 13.71 4.88
CA PRO A 146 -8.65 14.92 4.17
C PRO A 146 -10.11 15.28 4.49
N THR A 147 -10.95 14.27 4.71
CA THR A 147 -12.36 14.44 5.05
C THR A 147 -12.54 15.23 6.35
N ARG A 148 -11.71 14.94 7.37
CA ARG A 148 -11.74 15.67 8.65
C ARG A 148 -11.30 17.12 8.51
N THR A 149 -10.31 17.40 7.67
CA THR A 149 -9.79 18.76 7.43
C THR A 149 -10.82 19.62 6.72
N ILE A 150 -11.48 19.10 5.67
CA ILE A 150 -12.45 19.86 4.87
C ILE A 150 -13.77 20.07 5.62
N ALA A 151 -14.20 19.11 6.43
CA ALA A 151 -15.39 19.28 7.28
C ALA A 151 -15.25 20.36 8.35
N ARG A 152 -14.05 20.91 8.59
CA ARG A 152 -13.80 22.05 9.48
C ARG A 152 -13.78 23.40 8.76
N LEU A 153 -13.77 23.43 7.43
CA LEU A 153 -13.84 24.68 6.67
C LEU A 153 -15.18 25.38 6.94
N LYS A 154 -15.13 26.71 7.08
CA LYS A 154 -16.31 27.52 7.34
C LYS A 154 -17.13 27.61 6.03
N PRO A 155 -18.46 27.39 6.06
CA PRO A 155 -19.32 27.44 4.87
C PRO A 155 -19.21 28.76 4.09
N THR A 156 -18.86 29.85 4.79
CA THR A 156 -18.66 31.19 4.22
C THR A 156 -17.46 31.28 3.28
N GLU A 157 -16.41 30.49 3.49
CA GLU A 157 -15.23 30.42 2.59
C GLU A 157 -15.48 29.53 1.38
N ALA A 158 -16.33 28.52 1.51
CA ALA A 158 -16.72 27.63 0.41
C ALA A 158 -17.54 28.35 -0.68
N LEU A 159 -18.26 29.42 -0.32
CA LEU A 159 -19.08 30.22 -1.22
C LEU A 159 -18.34 31.40 -1.85
N GLN A 160 -17.28 31.92 -1.22
CA GLN A 160 -16.62 33.15 -1.68
C GLN A 160 -15.54 32.96 -2.75
N GLY A 161 -15.10 31.74 -3.04
CA GLY A 161 -14.13 31.50 -4.13
C GLY A 161 -12.81 32.28 -4.02
N LYS A 162 -12.52 32.89 -2.85
CA LYS A 162 -11.30 33.65 -2.62
C LYS A 162 -10.26 32.71 -2.04
N ILE A 163 -9.41 32.25 -2.94
CA ILE A 163 -8.11 31.69 -2.62
C ILE A 163 -7.28 32.87 -2.11
N SER A 164 -6.88 32.84 -0.84
CA SER A 164 -5.66 33.50 -0.39
C SER A 164 -4.62 32.42 -0.12
#